data_AF-A0A5N5MVQ5-F1
#
_entry.id   AF-A0A5N5MVQ5-F1
#
_cell.length_a   1.000
_cell.length_b   1.000
_cell.length_c   1.000
_cell.angle_alpha   90.00
_cell.angle_beta   90.00
_cell.angle_gamma   90.00
#
_symmetry.space_group_name_H-M   'P 1'
#
loop_
_entity.id
_entity.type
_entity.pdbx_description
1 polymer ?
#
loop_
_entity_poly.entity_id
_entity_poly.type
_entity_poly.pdbx_seq_one_letter_code
_entity_poly.pdbx_strand_id
1 'polypeptide(L)'
;MEAGLCSVRETPHTPAAQHLQLSEDVHTEAFITSGEGMSIITVDHQDGDFLRTPLKQEDSEDEDFLYEGTSNSVSCVTPVEPDRGFQMKHLKKEEPEDDEYLYCDDCRSFFINKCEVHGPALFIPDTPVPLGVPDRARQTLPPGLAVQESSIPDAGLGVFNIGETIPVGVHFGPYQGDLVDCEEAMNSGYSWVIYRDGQSEQYIDGRREKHANWMRFVNCSCDNEEQNLVAFQYHGGIFYRCCQPIRPGQELLVWYTEEYAKNLSIAFGYIWKKKCSADGDV
;
A
#
# COMPACT_ATOMS: atom_id res chain seq x y z
N MET A 1 42.81 -22.39 -24.12
CA MET A 1 42.84 -23.82 -23.77
C MET A 1 42.33 -23.89 -22.34
N GLU A 2 41.02 -24.07 -22.13
CA GLU A 2 40.33 -25.39 -22.03
C GLU A 2 41.06 -26.34 -21.09
N ALA A 3 40.47 -27.11 -20.18
CA ALA A 3 39.13 -27.37 -19.64
C ALA A 3 39.42 -28.05 -18.26
N GLY A 4 38.58 -28.12 -17.23
CA GLY A 4 37.25 -28.68 -17.14
C GLY A 4 37.15 -29.56 -15.86
N LEU A 5 35.90 -29.75 -15.40
CA LEU A 5 35.38 -30.85 -14.57
C LEU A 5 35.69 -30.93 -13.06
N CYS A 6 34.62 -30.83 -12.27
CA CYS A 6 34.39 -31.62 -11.05
C CYS A 6 32.86 -31.84 -10.93
N SER A 7 32.31 -32.94 -11.44
CA SER A 7 32.10 -34.25 -10.81
C SER A 7 31.11 -34.22 -9.62
N VAL A 8 29.85 -34.54 -9.89
CA VAL A 8 28.90 -35.06 -8.89
C VAL A 8 28.39 -36.42 -9.40
N ARG A 9 28.57 -37.47 -8.59
CA ARG A 9 28.13 -38.85 -8.86
C ARG A 9 26.70 -39.08 -8.34
N GLU A 10 25.99 -39.95 -9.06
CA GLU A 10 24.60 -40.42 -8.95
C GLU A 10 24.27 -41.19 -7.64
N THR A 11 23.11 -40.93 -7.00
CA THR A 11 21.82 -41.69 -6.90
C THR A 11 21.83 -43.03 -6.10
N PRO A 12 20.69 -43.73 -5.83
CA PRO A 12 19.37 -43.34 -5.28
C PRO A 12 18.90 -44.31 -4.16
N HIS A 13 17.94 -43.96 -3.29
CA HIS A 13 17.14 -44.99 -2.58
C HIS A 13 15.71 -44.54 -2.22
N THR A 14 14.75 -45.16 -2.91
CA THR A 14 13.36 -45.35 -2.48
C THR A 14 13.27 -46.67 -1.69
N PRO A 15 12.29 -46.82 -0.77
CA PRO A 15 11.38 -47.96 -0.92
C PRO A 15 9.90 -47.64 -0.61
N ALA A 16 9.07 -48.62 -0.93
CA ALA A 16 7.66 -48.58 -1.29
C ALA A 16 6.65 -48.74 -0.13
N ALA A 17 5.37 -48.60 -0.51
CA ALA A 17 4.13 -48.63 0.25
C ALA A 17 3.68 -49.99 0.84
N GLN A 18 2.80 -49.94 1.85
CA GLN A 18 1.79 -50.96 2.27
C GLN A 18 0.61 -50.20 2.94
N HIS A 19 -0.61 -50.12 2.39
CA HIS A 19 -1.79 -51.01 2.38
C HIS A 19 -2.56 -51.23 3.72
N LEU A 20 -3.68 -50.49 3.87
CA LEU A 20 -5.03 -50.79 4.44
C LEU A 20 -5.21 -51.73 5.65
N GLN A 21 -5.95 -51.26 6.69
CA GLN A 21 -7.34 -51.73 7.01
C GLN A 21 -8.00 -51.02 8.22
N LEU A 22 -9.23 -50.53 7.98
CA LEU A 22 -10.49 -50.57 8.75
C LEU A 22 -10.54 -50.41 10.30
N SER A 23 -11.36 -49.45 10.76
CA SER A 23 -12.46 -49.71 11.72
C SER A 23 -13.44 -48.54 11.83
N GLU A 24 -14.73 -48.87 11.96
CA GLU A 24 -15.95 -48.06 11.90
C GLU A 24 -16.35 -47.37 13.23
N ASP A 25 -17.18 -46.33 13.07
CA ASP A 25 -18.34 -45.85 13.86
C ASP A 25 -18.29 -45.63 15.38
N VAL A 26 -18.82 -44.45 15.79
CA VAL A 26 -20.05 -44.35 16.61
C VAL A 26 -20.61 -42.91 16.57
N HIS A 27 -21.90 -42.81 16.20
CA HIS A 27 -22.78 -41.66 16.33
C HIS A 27 -23.13 -41.35 17.80
N THR A 28 -23.40 -40.08 18.13
CA THR A 28 -24.52 -39.75 19.03
C THR A 28 -25.08 -38.39 18.66
N GLU A 29 -26.33 -38.39 18.21
CA GLU A 29 -27.17 -37.22 18.01
C GLU A 29 -27.71 -36.64 19.32
N ALA A 30 -28.05 -35.35 19.32
CA ALA A 30 -29.10 -34.80 20.17
C ALA A 30 -29.80 -33.63 19.47
N PHE A 31 -30.97 -33.91 18.88
CA PHE A 31 -32.01 -32.92 18.57
C PHE A 31 -32.95 -32.79 19.78
N ILE A 32 -33.28 -31.56 20.20
CA ILE A 32 -34.58 -31.24 20.82
C ILE A 32 -35.11 -29.91 20.26
N THR A 33 -36.39 -29.96 19.91
CA THR A 33 -37.24 -28.99 19.20
C THR A 33 -38.02 -28.05 20.13
N SER A 34 -38.22 -26.81 19.68
CA SER A 34 -39.38 -25.89 19.78
C SER A 34 -40.43 -25.96 20.92
N GLY A 35 -40.85 -24.77 21.41
CA GLY A 35 -42.27 -24.50 21.77
C GLY A 35 -42.56 -23.37 22.80
N GLU A 36 -43.20 -22.28 22.32
CA GLU A 36 -44.26 -21.43 22.96
C GLU A 36 -43.99 -20.72 24.31
N GLY A 37 -44.50 -19.54 24.69
CA GLY A 37 -45.47 -18.57 24.18
C GLY A 37 -45.88 -17.59 25.30
N MET A 38 -45.92 -16.28 24.98
CA MET A 38 -46.76 -15.16 25.48
C MET A 38 -47.32 -15.10 26.93
N SER A 39 -47.09 -13.95 27.61
CA SER A 39 -48.13 -13.29 28.44
C SER A 39 -47.95 -11.77 28.48
N ILE A 40 -49.02 -11.05 28.09
CA ILE A 40 -49.21 -9.59 28.11
C ILE A 40 -49.66 -9.17 29.52
N ILE A 41 -49.15 -8.03 30.03
CA ILE A 41 -49.92 -7.16 30.94
C ILE A 41 -49.64 -5.70 30.57
N THR A 42 -50.66 -5.05 30.02
CA THR A 42 -50.77 -3.60 29.81
C THR A 42 -51.32 -2.92 31.07
N VAL A 43 -50.78 -1.77 31.49
CA VAL A 43 -51.58 -0.68 32.09
C VAL A 43 -50.89 0.68 31.81
N ASP A 44 -51.59 1.52 31.04
CA ASP A 44 -51.36 2.97 30.87
C ASP A 44 -51.86 3.74 32.10
N HIS A 45 -51.23 4.86 32.49
CA HIS A 45 -51.93 6.09 32.89
C HIS A 45 -51.01 7.31 33.01
N GLN A 46 -51.60 8.45 32.66
CA GLN A 46 -51.06 9.76 32.26
C GLN A 46 -50.79 10.77 33.40
N ASP A 47 -50.00 11.78 33.02
CA ASP A 47 -50.03 13.23 33.35
C ASP A 47 -49.64 13.81 34.72
N GLY A 48 -48.85 14.89 34.66
CA GLY A 48 -48.64 15.87 35.73
C GLY A 48 -47.50 16.88 35.51
N ASP A 49 -47.83 18.06 34.98
CA ASP A 49 -47.03 19.30 34.89
C ASP A 49 -46.40 19.78 36.22
N PHE A 50 -45.29 20.55 36.17
CA PHE A 50 -45.20 21.94 36.72
C PHE A 50 -43.77 22.55 36.63
N LEU A 51 -43.75 23.84 36.25
CA LEU A 51 -42.63 24.78 36.02
C LEU A 51 -41.67 25.04 37.20
N ARG A 52 -40.38 25.34 36.88
CA ARG A 52 -39.60 26.44 37.52
C ARG A 52 -38.32 26.82 36.73
N THR A 53 -38.22 28.10 36.37
CA THR A 53 -36.98 28.90 36.13
C THR A 53 -36.98 30.07 37.17
N PRO A 54 -36.06 31.06 37.12
CA PRO A 54 -34.59 31.10 37.35
C PRO A 54 -34.23 32.14 38.47
N LEU A 55 -32.96 32.57 38.60
CA LEU A 55 -32.38 33.84 39.18
C LEU A 55 -31.02 33.55 39.88
N LYS A 56 -29.89 34.27 39.72
CA LYS A 56 -29.61 35.69 39.36
C LYS A 56 -28.17 35.88 38.79
N GLN A 57 -28.04 36.95 37.99
CA GLN A 57 -26.82 37.63 37.48
C GLN A 57 -25.98 38.31 38.57
N GLU A 58 -24.75 38.72 38.21
CA GLU A 58 -24.38 40.15 38.16
C GLU A 58 -23.18 40.39 37.20
N ASP A 59 -23.21 41.58 36.58
CA ASP A 59 -22.58 42.00 35.33
C ASP A 59 -21.22 42.72 35.51
N SER A 60 -20.47 42.93 34.41
CA SER A 60 -20.15 44.29 33.91
C SER A 60 -19.28 44.25 32.64
N GLU A 61 -19.69 45.06 31.68
CA GLU A 61 -19.12 45.31 30.35
C GLU A 61 -18.10 46.47 30.39
N ASP A 62 -17.52 46.74 29.21
CA ASP A 62 -16.90 47.98 28.71
C ASP A 62 -15.38 47.91 28.49
N GLU A 63 -14.75 48.42 27.43
CA GLU A 63 -15.09 48.98 26.10
C GLU A 63 -13.70 49.25 25.45
N ASP A 64 -13.63 49.32 24.12
CA ASP A 64 -12.42 49.57 23.31
C ASP A 64 -11.77 50.97 23.51
N PHE A 65 -10.49 51.17 23.14
CA PHE A 65 -10.04 52.19 22.15
C PHE A 65 -8.50 52.38 22.01
N LEU A 66 -8.14 52.73 20.77
CA LEU A 66 -6.85 52.94 20.09
C LEU A 66 -6.00 54.13 20.58
N TYR A 67 -4.67 54.14 20.29
CA TYR A 67 -3.95 55.24 19.58
C TYR A 67 -2.45 54.94 19.32
N GLU A 68 -2.01 55.03 18.07
CA GLU A 68 -0.61 55.29 17.67
C GLU A 68 -0.27 56.77 17.89
N GLY A 69 0.93 57.12 18.38
CA GLY A 69 1.35 58.53 18.34
C GLY A 69 2.70 58.86 18.97
N THR A 70 3.68 59.01 18.09
CA THR A 70 4.98 59.72 18.17
C THR A 70 5.24 60.75 19.29
N SER A 71 6.51 60.83 19.71
CA SER A 71 7.38 62.04 19.72
C SER A 71 8.12 62.32 21.03
N ASN A 72 9.45 62.18 21.06
CA ASN A 72 10.38 63.32 21.16
C ASN A 72 11.84 62.88 21.33
N SER A 73 12.68 63.58 20.57
CA SER A 73 14.14 63.61 20.50
C SER A 73 14.86 63.93 21.83
N VAL A 74 16.00 63.27 22.10
CA VAL A 74 17.28 63.92 22.46
C VAL A 74 18.43 62.99 22.06
N SER A 75 19.45 63.55 21.40
CA SER A 75 20.70 62.89 21.00
C SER A 75 21.64 62.59 22.17
N CYS A 76 22.28 61.43 22.18
CA CYS A 76 23.63 61.28 22.74
C CYS A 76 24.40 60.10 22.14
N VAL A 77 25.70 60.31 22.08
CA VAL A 77 26.72 59.65 21.27
C VAL A 77 27.02 58.23 21.79
N THR A 78 27.39 57.35 20.85
CA THR A 78 27.82 55.95 21.05
C THR A 78 28.86 55.76 22.14
N PRO A 79 28.89 54.57 22.77
CA PRO A 79 30.07 53.72 22.61
C PRO A 79 29.75 52.34 22.04
N VAL A 80 30.69 51.87 21.22
CA VAL A 80 30.80 50.55 20.60
C VAL A 80 30.89 49.44 21.67
N GLU A 81 30.34 48.25 21.36
CA GLU A 81 30.77 46.87 21.70
C GLU A 81 29.54 45.93 21.93
N PRO A 82 29.65 44.60 21.83
CA PRO A 82 30.01 43.83 20.65
C PRO A 82 28.91 42.79 20.30
N ASP A 83 28.90 42.36 19.04
CA ASP A 83 28.49 41.03 18.57
C ASP A 83 27.20 40.41 19.18
N ARG A 84 26.03 40.84 18.69
CA ARG A 84 24.83 39.98 18.73
C ARG A 84 24.78 39.20 17.43
N GLY A 85 25.41 38.03 17.48
CA GLY A 85 25.40 37.05 16.40
C GLY A 85 24.00 36.89 15.82
N PHE A 86 23.90 37.11 14.52
CA PHE A 86 22.83 36.52 13.73
C PHE A 86 22.92 35.01 13.96
N GLN A 87 22.02 34.45 14.76
CA GLN A 87 21.73 33.02 14.67
C GLN A 87 21.17 32.81 13.27
N MET A 88 22.05 32.44 12.34
CA MET A 88 21.68 31.72 11.15
C MET A 88 20.93 30.50 11.68
N LYS A 89 19.59 30.53 11.57
CA LYS A 89 18.77 29.38 11.86
C LYS A 89 19.36 28.29 10.98
N HIS A 90 20.02 27.31 11.59
CA HIS A 90 20.42 26.10 10.90
C HIS A 90 19.10 25.51 10.44
N LEU A 91 18.73 25.79 9.19
CA LEU A 91 17.71 25.04 8.50
C LEU A 91 18.31 23.65 8.44
N LYS A 92 17.96 22.81 9.42
CA LYS A 92 18.28 21.39 9.35
C LYS A 92 17.67 20.97 8.03
N LYS A 93 18.51 20.65 7.05
CA LYS A 93 18.07 19.94 5.88
C LYS A 93 17.55 18.64 6.46
N GLU A 94 16.23 18.48 6.50
CA GLU A 94 15.62 17.21 6.85
C GLU A 94 16.23 16.21 5.87
N GLU A 95 16.85 15.16 6.42
CA GLU A 95 17.27 14.05 5.59
C GLU A 95 15.99 13.47 4.99
N PRO A 96 15.96 13.25 3.66
CA PRO A 96 14.78 12.72 3.00
C PRO A 96 14.41 11.38 3.62
N GLU A 97 13.11 11.13 3.77
CA GLU A 97 12.61 9.83 4.22
C GLU A 97 13.10 8.72 3.28
N ASP A 98 13.26 7.50 3.79
CA ASP A 98 13.82 6.39 3.00
C ASP A 98 13.00 6.10 1.72
N ASP A 99 11.72 6.50 1.68
CA ASP A 99 10.81 6.33 0.54
C ASP A 99 10.74 7.53 -0.43
N GLU A 100 11.66 8.50 -0.32
CA GLU A 100 11.80 9.59 -1.29
C GLU A 100 12.78 9.27 -2.44
N TYR A 101 13.51 8.16 -2.33
CA TYR A 101 14.50 7.75 -3.32
C TYR A 101 13.86 6.96 -4.46
N LEU A 102 14.28 7.30 -5.68
CA LEU A 102 14.01 6.53 -6.89
C LEU A 102 15.28 5.80 -7.33
N TYR A 103 15.12 4.72 -8.10
CA TYR A 103 16.24 3.92 -8.61
C TYR A 103 16.32 3.96 -10.13
N CYS A 104 17.53 4.18 -10.66
CA CYS A 104 17.80 4.12 -12.09
C CYS A 104 18.47 2.79 -12.45
N ASP A 105 17.82 1.94 -13.25
CA ASP A 105 18.38 0.64 -13.66
C ASP A 105 19.62 0.76 -14.53
N ASP A 106 19.67 1.77 -15.39
CA ASP A 106 20.79 1.97 -16.31
C ASP A 106 22.06 2.39 -15.56
N CYS A 107 21.93 3.28 -14.56
CA CYS A 107 23.04 3.75 -13.73
C CYS A 107 23.32 2.86 -12.51
N ARG A 108 22.37 2.01 -12.13
CA ARG A 108 22.37 1.22 -10.89
C ARG A 108 22.60 2.07 -9.63
N SER A 109 21.94 3.22 -9.57
CA SER A 109 22.09 4.19 -8.47
C SER A 109 20.77 4.81 -8.07
N PHE A 110 20.65 5.16 -6.78
CA PHE A 110 19.52 5.93 -6.25
C PHE A 110 19.65 7.41 -6.58
N PHE A 111 18.51 8.09 -6.71
CA PHE A 111 18.44 9.53 -6.94
C PHE A 111 17.15 10.11 -6.34
N ILE A 112 17.14 11.42 -6.13
CA ILE A 112 15.94 12.18 -5.72
C ILE A 112 15.59 13.13 -6.86
N ASN A 113 14.31 13.19 -7.24
CA ASN A 113 13.77 13.96 -8.37
C ASN A 113 14.24 13.53 -9.77
N LYS A 114 15.56 13.49 -10.03
CA LYS A 114 16.11 13.15 -11.35
C LYS A 114 17.46 12.42 -11.27
N CYS A 115 17.65 11.46 -12.18
CA CYS A 115 18.95 10.87 -12.48
C CYS A 115 19.81 11.88 -13.25
N GLU A 116 21.11 11.96 -12.94
CA GLU A 116 22.03 12.89 -13.61
C GLU A 116 22.24 12.57 -15.10
N VAL A 117 22.10 11.30 -15.48
CA VAL A 117 22.31 10.82 -16.87
C VAL A 117 20.99 10.76 -17.63
N HIS A 118 19.95 10.20 -17.02
CA HIS A 118 18.67 9.87 -17.69
C HIS A 118 17.55 10.87 -17.40
N GLY A 119 17.78 11.86 -16.53
CA GLY A 119 16.78 12.87 -16.20
C GLY A 119 15.71 12.38 -15.21
N PRO A 120 14.55 13.05 -15.16
CA PRO A 120 13.48 12.70 -14.23
C PRO A 120 12.84 11.35 -14.59
N ALA A 121 12.34 10.64 -13.57
CA ALA A 121 11.59 9.42 -13.78
C ALA A 121 10.28 9.69 -14.55
N LEU A 122 9.96 8.80 -15.49
CA LEU A 122 8.71 8.87 -16.24
C LEU A 122 7.62 8.07 -15.52
N PHE A 123 6.56 8.73 -15.10
CA PHE A 123 5.37 8.11 -14.53
C PHE A 123 4.24 8.10 -15.56
N ILE A 124 3.70 6.92 -15.85
CA ILE A 124 2.52 6.77 -16.69
C ILE A 124 1.28 6.86 -15.80
N PRO A 125 0.42 7.89 -15.97
CA PRO A 125 -0.75 8.03 -15.13
C PRO A 125 -1.83 7.00 -15.50
N ASP A 126 -2.59 6.59 -14.50
CA ASP A 126 -3.82 5.84 -14.69
C ASP A 126 -4.84 6.65 -15.52
N THR A 127 -5.71 5.94 -16.24
CA THR A 127 -6.91 6.55 -16.81
C THR A 127 -7.81 7.02 -15.65
N PRO A 128 -8.22 8.29 -15.58
CA PRO A 128 -8.95 8.82 -14.44
C PRO A 128 -10.38 8.26 -14.38
N VAL A 129 -10.70 7.53 -13.30
CA VAL A 129 -12.02 6.95 -13.05
C VAL A 129 -12.45 7.19 -11.59
N PRO A 130 -13.66 7.75 -11.35
CA PRO A 130 -14.16 7.98 -9.99
C PRO A 130 -14.24 6.69 -9.16
N LEU A 131 -14.02 6.81 -7.85
CA LEU A 131 -14.20 5.70 -6.90
C LEU A 131 -15.66 5.24 -6.85
N GLY A 132 -15.87 3.94 -6.64
CA GLY A 132 -17.20 3.34 -6.50
C GLY A 132 -17.87 2.91 -7.80
N VAL A 133 -17.33 3.29 -8.96
CA VAL A 133 -17.83 2.89 -10.28
C VAL A 133 -17.64 1.37 -10.47
N PRO A 134 -18.63 0.63 -11.00
CA PRO A 134 -18.47 -0.78 -11.34
C PRO A 134 -17.30 -0.99 -12.30
N ASP A 135 -16.50 -2.04 -12.09
CA ASP A 135 -15.32 -2.35 -12.92
C ASP A 135 -14.30 -1.19 -13.02
N ARG A 136 -14.19 -0.39 -11.96
CA ARG A 136 -13.25 0.74 -11.91
C ARG A 136 -11.82 0.28 -12.17
N ALA A 137 -11.38 -0.79 -11.52
CA ALA A 137 -10.01 -1.29 -11.64
C ALA A 137 -9.59 -1.46 -13.11
N ARG A 138 -10.42 -2.10 -13.96
CA ARG A 138 -10.10 -2.24 -15.39
C ARG A 138 -10.16 -0.91 -16.14
N GLN A 139 -11.12 -0.04 -15.82
CA GLN A 139 -11.25 1.25 -16.49
C GLN A 139 -10.11 2.21 -16.19
N THR A 140 -9.38 2.04 -15.09
CA THR A 140 -8.19 2.84 -14.77
C THR A 140 -6.95 2.47 -15.60
N LEU A 141 -7.03 1.42 -16.42
CA LEU A 141 -5.90 0.91 -17.20
C LEU A 141 -5.33 1.99 -18.16
N PRO A 142 -4.01 2.25 -18.14
CA PRO A 142 -3.37 3.17 -19.06
C PRO A 142 -3.53 2.74 -20.53
N PRO A 143 -3.57 3.70 -21.48
CA PRO A 143 -3.54 3.39 -22.91
C PRO A 143 -2.32 2.55 -23.29
N GLY A 144 -2.51 1.56 -24.17
CA GLY A 144 -1.44 0.66 -24.61
C GLY A 144 -1.30 -0.60 -23.74
N LEU A 145 -2.08 -0.73 -22.67
CA LEU A 145 -2.18 -1.97 -21.89
C LEU A 145 -3.55 -2.64 -22.11
N ALA A 146 -3.62 -3.96 -21.87
CA ALA A 146 -4.86 -4.72 -21.86
C ALA A 146 -4.89 -5.72 -20.71
N VAL A 147 -6.07 -5.93 -20.12
CA VAL A 147 -6.29 -7.05 -19.17
C VAL A 147 -6.82 -8.24 -19.97
N GLN A 148 -6.10 -9.37 -19.92
CA GLN A 148 -6.41 -10.60 -20.67
C GLN A 148 -6.23 -11.83 -19.75
N GLU A 149 -6.55 -13.03 -20.23
CA GLU A 149 -6.21 -14.27 -19.50
C GLU A 149 -4.68 -14.40 -19.41
N SER A 150 -4.18 -14.70 -18.20
CA SER A 150 -2.75 -14.84 -17.95
C SER A 150 -2.19 -16.07 -18.66
N SER A 151 -0.92 -15.99 -19.03
CA SER A 151 -0.16 -17.15 -19.51
C SER A 151 0.27 -18.11 -18.38
N ILE A 152 0.22 -17.64 -17.14
CA ILE A 152 0.56 -18.42 -15.94
C ILE A 152 -0.63 -19.34 -15.59
N PRO A 153 -0.41 -20.67 -15.45
CA PRO A 153 -1.46 -21.60 -15.05
C PRO A 153 -2.16 -21.17 -13.77
N ASP A 154 -3.49 -21.21 -13.78
CA ASP A 154 -4.36 -20.92 -12.63
C ASP A 154 -4.25 -19.49 -12.04
N ALA A 155 -3.50 -18.57 -12.67
CA ALA A 155 -3.38 -17.18 -12.23
C ALA A 155 -4.57 -16.28 -12.60
N GLY A 156 -5.47 -16.77 -13.46
CA GLY A 156 -6.65 -16.02 -13.91
C GLY A 156 -6.29 -14.95 -14.94
N LEU A 157 -6.34 -13.68 -14.55
CA LEU A 157 -6.13 -12.54 -15.45
C LEU A 157 -4.74 -11.94 -15.29
N GLY A 158 -4.18 -11.41 -16.37
CA GLY A 158 -2.92 -10.69 -16.40
C GLY A 158 -3.04 -9.36 -17.15
N VAL A 159 -2.02 -8.52 -17.01
CA VAL A 159 -1.89 -7.27 -17.78
C VAL A 159 -0.86 -7.45 -18.86
N PHE A 160 -1.19 -7.10 -20.09
CA PHE A 160 -0.33 -7.26 -21.26
C PHE A 160 -0.06 -5.92 -21.91
N ASN A 161 1.16 -5.73 -22.40
CA ASN A 161 1.46 -4.62 -23.30
C ASN A 161 0.87 -4.90 -24.69
N ILE A 162 0.01 -4.03 -25.19
CA ILE A 162 -0.54 -4.09 -26.56
C ILE A 162 -0.15 -2.87 -27.42
N GLY A 163 0.57 -1.92 -26.82
CA GLY A 163 1.01 -0.67 -27.43
C GLY A 163 2.43 -0.75 -27.99
N GLU A 164 3.20 0.32 -27.82
CA GLU A 164 4.63 0.34 -28.12
C GLU A 164 5.45 -0.31 -26.99
N THR A 165 6.72 -0.63 -27.26
CA THR A 165 7.61 -1.15 -26.22
C THR A 165 7.73 -0.15 -25.07
N ILE A 166 7.43 -0.60 -23.84
CA ILE A 166 7.59 0.22 -22.63
C ILE A 166 9.08 0.21 -22.25
N PRO A 167 9.75 1.37 -22.19
CA PRO A 167 11.17 1.43 -21.87
C PRO A 167 11.46 1.14 -20.39
N VAL A 168 12.71 0.77 -20.11
CA VAL A 168 13.23 0.61 -18.74
C VAL A 168 13.08 1.93 -17.97
N GLY A 169 12.82 1.84 -16.66
CA GLY A 169 12.70 3.01 -15.79
C GLY A 169 11.35 3.72 -15.86
N VAL A 170 10.38 3.21 -16.63
CA VAL A 170 8.99 3.67 -16.57
C VAL A 170 8.33 3.24 -15.26
N HIS A 171 7.57 4.14 -14.66
CA HIS A 171 6.88 3.94 -13.40
C HIS A 171 5.37 3.94 -13.56
N PHE A 172 4.70 3.11 -12.76
CA PHE A 172 3.25 2.99 -12.64
C PHE A 172 2.83 3.13 -11.19
N GLY A 173 1.67 3.73 -10.96
CA GLY A 173 1.04 3.83 -9.65
C GLY A 173 0.69 5.25 -9.21
N PRO A 174 0.31 5.41 -7.92
CA PRO A 174 0.38 4.40 -6.86
C PRO A 174 -0.63 3.27 -7.03
N TYR A 175 -0.35 2.09 -6.47
CA TYR A 175 -1.31 1.00 -6.26
C TYR A 175 -2.46 1.51 -5.41
N GLN A 176 -3.70 1.23 -5.83
CA GLN A 176 -4.90 1.72 -5.17
C GLN A 176 -5.70 0.56 -4.58
N GLY A 177 -6.36 0.83 -3.45
CA GLY A 177 -7.12 -0.14 -2.69
C GLY A 177 -7.59 0.47 -1.38
N ASP A 178 -8.07 -0.38 -0.49
CA ASP A 178 -8.53 0.01 0.83
C ASP A 178 -7.44 -0.19 1.87
N LEU A 179 -7.39 0.70 2.86
CA LEU A 179 -6.60 0.46 4.05
C LEU A 179 -7.32 -0.59 4.91
N VAL A 180 -6.62 -1.68 5.18
CA VAL A 180 -7.13 -2.84 5.93
C VAL A 180 -6.23 -3.14 7.13
N ASP A 181 -6.72 -3.96 8.05
CA ASP A 181 -5.89 -4.46 9.13
C ASP A 181 -4.96 -5.61 8.69
N CYS A 182 -4.06 -6.00 9.58
CA CYS A 182 -3.07 -7.04 9.31
C CYS A 182 -3.71 -8.40 8.98
N GLU A 183 -4.79 -8.77 9.65
CA GLU A 183 -5.46 -10.06 9.47
C GLU A 183 -6.14 -10.14 8.10
N GLU A 184 -6.88 -9.10 7.72
CA GLU A 184 -7.50 -9.00 6.40
C GLU A 184 -6.44 -9.00 5.29
N ALA A 185 -5.33 -8.27 5.49
CA ALA A 185 -4.23 -8.21 4.53
C ALA A 185 -3.57 -9.58 4.30
N MET A 186 -3.24 -10.31 5.38
CA MET A 186 -2.63 -11.64 5.28
C MET A 186 -3.52 -12.69 4.60
N ASN A 187 -4.82 -12.43 4.53
CA ASN A 187 -5.79 -13.29 3.87
C ASN A 187 -6.13 -12.86 2.43
N SER A 188 -5.53 -11.78 1.92
CA SER A 188 -5.75 -11.28 0.56
C SER A 188 -4.51 -11.47 -0.32
N GLY A 189 -4.71 -12.01 -1.53
CA GLY A 189 -3.68 -12.03 -2.59
C GLY A 189 -3.44 -10.65 -3.23
N TYR A 190 -4.23 -9.64 -2.89
CA TYR A 190 -4.17 -8.30 -3.47
C TYR A 190 -3.57 -7.25 -2.54
N SER A 191 -2.99 -7.68 -1.41
CA SER A 191 -2.45 -6.77 -0.41
C SER A 191 -0.98 -6.41 -0.62
N TRP A 192 -0.63 -5.21 -0.19
CA TRP A 192 0.75 -4.74 -0.04
C TRP A 192 0.96 -4.09 1.33
N VAL A 193 2.20 -4.15 1.83
CA VAL A 193 2.60 -3.53 3.08
C VAL A 193 3.20 -2.15 2.78
N ILE A 194 2.78 -1.12 3.50
CA ILE A 194 3.38 0.22 3.44
C ILE A 194 4.02 0.47 4.79
N TYR A 195 5.34 0.68 4.80
CA TYR A 195 6.08 1.02 5.99
C TYR A 195 6.10 2.54 6.15
N ARG A 196 5.81 3.05 7.34
CA ARG A 196 5.87 4.49 7.63
C ARG A 196 6.95 4.69 8.68
N ASP A 197 7.97 5.47 8.38
CA ASP A 197 9.11 5.65 9.29
C ASP A 197 8.65 6.09 10.69
N GLY A 198 9.01 5.29 11.69
CA GLY A 198 8.61 5.52 13.09
C GLY A 198 7.14 5.18 13.43
N GLN A 199 6.34 4.69 12.48
CA GLN A 199 4.97 4.20 12.69
C GLN A 199 4.85 2.69 12.39
N SER A 200 3.71 2.12 12.78
CA SER A 200 3.33 0.74 12.47
C SER A 200 3.10 0.54 10.96
N GLU A 201 3.31 -0.69 10.48
CA GLU A 201 2.93 -1.11 9.14
C GLU A 201 1.47 -0.78 8.83
N GLN A 202 1.23 -0.30 7.61
CA GLN A 202 -0.10 -0.16 7.02
C GLN A 202 -0.25 -1.18 5.90
N TYR A 203 -1.49 -1.55 5.59
CA TYR A 203 -1.79 -2.53 4.56
C TYR A 203 -2.80 -1.95 3.59
N ILE A 204 -2.49 -2.00 2.30
CA ILE A 204 -3.39 -1.59 1.22
C ILE A 204 -3.85 -2.84 0.47
N ASP A 205 -5.17 -3.04 0.35
CA ASP A 205 -5.78 -4.20 -0.31
C ASP A 205 -6.57 -3.79 -1.56
N GLY A 206 -6.15 -4.30 -2.72
CA GLY A 206 -6.81 -4.08 -4.01
C GLY A 206 -7.95 -5.08 -4.32
N ARG A 207 -8.42 -5.87 -3.34
CA ARG A 207 -9.48 -6.87 -3.54
C ARG A 207 -10.78 -6.28 -4.07
N ARG A 208 -11.22 -5.11 -3.59
CA ARG A 208 -12.45 -4.45 -4.05
C ARG A 208 -12.23 -3.68 -5.35
N GLU A 209 -12.68 -4.24 -6.48
CA GLU A 209 -12.50 -3.65 -7.83
C GLU A 209 -13.01 -2.22 -8.00
N LYS A 210 -14.03 -1.83 -7.23
CA LYS A 210 -14.58 -0.47 -7.27
C LYS A 210 -13.67 0.58 -6.65
N HIS A 211 -12.70 0.16 -5.84
CA HIS A 211 -11.77 1.02 -5.10
C HIS A 211 -10.33 0.85 -5.58
N ALA A 212 -10.00 -0.32 -6.10
CA ALA A 212 -8.69 -0.63 -6.67
C ALA A 212 -8.47 -0.02 -8.06
N ASN A 213 -7.22 0.00 -8.50
CA ASN A 213 -6.82 0.31 -9.87
C ASN A 213 -6.35 -0.95 -10.62
N TRP A 214 -5.98 -0.77 -11.89
CA TRP A 214 -5.60 -1.85 -12.81
C TRP A 214 -4.41 -2.67 -12.33
N MET A 215 -3.54 -2.10 -11.48
CA MET A 215 -2.36 -2.77 -10.95
C MET A 215 -2.69 -4.04 -10.15
N ARG A 216 -3.95 -4.19 -9.69
CA ARG A 216 -4.42 -5.42 -9.04
C ARG A 216 -4.37 -6.66 -9.94
N PHE A 217 -4.38 -6.49 -11.26
CA PHE A 217 -4.36 -7.57 -12.24
C PHE A 217 -2.94 -7.97 -12.67
N VAL A 218 -1.91 -7.31 -12.15
CA VAL A 218 -0.50 -7.65 -12.46
C VAL A 218 -0.10 -8.86 -11.63
N ASN A 219 0.29 -9.94 -12.31
CA ASN A 219 0.72 -11.18 -11.66
C ASN A 219 2.14 -11.09 -11.13
N CYS A 220 2.46 -11.96 -10.16
CA CYS A 220 3.83 -12.12 -9.70
C CYS A 220 4.65 -12.94 -10.69
N SER A 221 5.90 -12.56 -10.93
CA SER A 221 6.84 -13.42 -11.67
C SER A 221 7.18 -14.66 -10.85
N CYS A 222 7.25 -15.83 -11.47
CA CYS A 222 7.74 -17.06 -10.85
C CYS A 222 9.25 -17.28 -11.08
N ASP A 223 9.83 -16.57 -12.05
CA ASP A 223 11.26 -16.60 -12.38
C ASP A 223 11.82 -15.17 -12.58
N ASN A 224 13.11 -15.00 -12.28
CA ASN A 224 13.85 -13.76 -12.52
C ASN A 224 14.00 -13.45 -14.02
N GLU A 225 13.93 -14.47 -14.89
CA GLU A 225 14.07 -14.28 -16.34
C GLU A 225 12.84 -13.61 -16.98
N GLU A 226 11.64 -13.83 -16.42
CA GLU A 226 10.39 -13.27 -16.93
C GLU A 226 9.96 -11.98 -16.21
N GLN A 227 10.58 -11.69 -15.06
CA GLN A 227 10.32 -10.48 -14.30
C GLN A 227 10.66 -9.22 -15.12
N ASN A 228 9.68 -8.34 -15.26
CA ASN A 228 9.87 -7.06 -15.94
C ASN A 228 9.41 -5.84 -15.14
N LEU A 229 8.76 -6.06 -13.99
CA LEU A 229 8.40 -5.03 -13.02
C LEU A 229 9.02 -5.30 -11.65
N VAL A 230 9.34 -4.20 -10.97
CA VAL A 230 9.81 -4.17 -9.59
C VAL A 230 8.84 -3.33 -8.76
N ALA A 231 8.30 -3.91 -7.68
CA ALA A 231 7.51 -3.19 -6.69
C ALA A 231 8.41 -2.54 -5.63
N PHE A 232 8.12 -1.28 -5.32
CA PHE A 232 8.82 -0.50 -4.32
C PHE A 232 7.89 0.53 -3.69
N GLN A 233 8.26 1.04 -2.52
CA GLN A 233 7.53 2.12 -1.85
C GLN A 233 8.09 3.48 -2.27
N TYR A 234 7.20 4.44 -2.55
CA TYR A 234 7.56 5.82 -2.86
C TYR A 234 6.49 6.78 -2.33
N HIS A 235 6.89 7.79 -1.54
CA HIS A 235 5.98 8.76 -0.91
C HIS A 235 4.75 8.12 -0.25
N GLY A 236 4.96 7.01 0.47
CA GLY A 236 3.92 6.30 1.19
C GLY A 236 2.90 5.54 0.35
N GLY A 237 3.20 5.32 -0.93
CA GLY A 237 2.43 4.46 -1.83
C GLY A 237 3.29 3.37 -2.44
N ILE A 238 2.66 2.36 -3.03
CA ILE A 238 3.34 1.28 -3.74
C ILE A 238 3.36 1.58 -5.23
N PHE A 239 4.53 1.54 -5.84
CA PHE A 239 4.74 1.82 -7.26
C PHE A 239 5.44 0.65 -7.93
N TYR A 240 5.20 0.49 -9.24
CA TYR A 240 5.90 -0.50 -10.07
C TYR A 240 6.82 0.22 -11.04
N ARG A 241 8.09 -0.19 -11.09
CA ARG A 241 9.07 0.30 -12.06
C ARG A 241 9.44 -0.80 -13.05
N CYS A 242 9.52 -0.47 -14.33
CA CYS A 242 10.03 -1.38 -15.35
C CYS A 242 11.54 -1.58 -15.17
N CYS A 243 11.97 -2.81 -14.88
CA CYS A 243 13.39 -3.18 -14.79
C CYS A 243 13.94 -3.73 -16.12
N GLN A 244 13.06 -4.04 -17.07
CA GLN A 244 13.40 -4.49 -18.42
C GLN A 244 12.44 -3.87 -19.45
N PRO A 245 12.83 -3.77 -20.74
CA PRO A 245 11.91 -3.33 -21.77
C PRO A 245 10.76 -4.32 -21.95
N ILE A 246 9.51 -3.84 -21.95
CA ILE A 246 8.32 -4.68 -22.11
C ILE A 246 7.79 -4.52 -23.52
N ARG A 247 8.02 -5.51 -24.39
CA ARG A 247 7.59 -5.51 -25.80
C ARG A 247 6.09 -5.78 -25.93
N PRO A 248 5.48 -5.44 -27.08
CA PRO A 248 4.09 -5.78 -27.35
C PRO A 248 3.87 -7.30 -27.28
N GLY A 249 2.77 -7.70 -26.64
CA GLY A 249 2.40 -9.09 -26.36
C GLY A 249 2.99 -9.67 -25.07
N GLN A 250 3.90 -8.97 -24.37
CA GLN A 250 4.44 -9.46 -23.10
C GLN A 250 3.50 -9.14 -21.92
N GLU A 251 3.35 -10.10 -21.02
CA GLU A 251 2.68 -9.94 -19.73
C GLU A 251 3.56 -9.11 -18.78
N LEU A 252 2.94 -8.19 -18.05
CA LEU A 252 3.58 -7.41 -16.99
C LEU A 252 3.62 -8.29 -15.74
N LEU A 253 4.82 -8.57 -15.24
CA LEU A 253 5.07 -9.48 -14.12
C LEU A 253 5.94 -8.80 -13.07
N VAL A 254 5.45 -8.77 -11.83
CA VAL A 254 6.06 -8.02 -10.74
C VAL A 254 6.73 -8.92 -9.70
N TRP A 255 7.89 -8.48 -9.22
CA TRP A 255 8.50 -8.96 -7.98
C TRP A 255 8.88 -7.78 -7.09
N TYR A 256 9.08 -8.01 -5.80
CA TYR A 256 9.50 -6.96 -4.87
C TYR A 256 11.04 -6.83 -4.81
N THR A 257 11.58 -5.68 -4.39
CA THR A 257 13.03 -5.60 -4.09
C THR A 257 13.35 -6.18 -2.71
N GLU A 258 14.49 -6.83 -2.57
CA GLU A 258 14.97 -7.27 -1.25
C GLU A 258 15.03 -6.11 -0.24
N GLU A 259 15.34 -4.90 -0.71
CA GLU A 259 15.34 -3.67 0.08
C GLU A 259 13.96 -3.34 0.64
N TYR A 260 12.89 -3.48 -0.16
CA TYR A 260 11.51 -3.30 0.29
C TYR A 260 11.13 -4.30 1.39
N ALA A 261 11.57 -5.56 1.28
CA ALA A 261 11.24 -6.59 2.26
C ALA A 261 12.10 -6.58 3.54
N LYS A 262 13.26 -5.90 3.52
CA LYS A 262 14.30 -6.02 4.55
C LYS A 262 13.81 -5.71 5.96
N ASN A 263 12.89 -4.76 6.10
CA ASN A 263 12.39 -4.26 7.39
C ASN A 263 10.93 -4.66 7.66
N LEU A 264 10.32 -5.49 6.81
CA LEU A 264 8.92 -5.88 6.96
C LEU A 264 8.75 -7.08 7.90
N SER A 265 7.61 -7.10 8.58
CA SER A 265 7.24 -8.13 9.55
C SER A 265 6.91 -9.46 8.88
N ILE A 266 6.65 -10.48 9.70
CA ILE A 266 6.18 -11.79 9.25
C ILE A 266 4.90 -11.70 8.40
N ALA A 267 4.10 -10.64 8.56
CA ALA A 267 2.88 -10.41 7.78
C ALA A 267 3.20 -10.31 6.28
N PHE A 268 4.32 -9.68 5.92
CA PHE A 268 4.79 -9.61 4.54
C PHE A 268 5.01 -11.00 3.93
N GLY A 269 5.59 -11.93 4.69
CA GLY A 269 5.79 -13.31 4.24
C GLY A 269 4.48 -14.03 3.94
N TYR A 270 3.43 -13.83 4.75
CA TYR A 270 2.10 -14.39 4.50
C TYR A 270 1.43 -13.78 3.27
N ILE A 271 1.45 -12.45 3.16
CA ILE A 271 0.92 -11.71 2.01
C ILE A 271 1.59 -12.17 0.72
N TRP A 272 2.93 -12.24 0.73
CA TRP A 272 3.69 -12.64 -0.45
C TRP A 272 3.40 -14.08 -0.88
N LYS A 273 3.33 -14.99 0.10
CA LYS A 273 2.94 -16.38 -0.15
C LYS A 273 1.56 -16.46 -0.79
N LYS A 274 0.58 -15.72 -0.26
CA LYS A 274 -0.79 -15.70 -0.81
C LYS A 274 -0.83 -15.12 -2.22
N LYS A 275 -0.10 -14.05 -2.48
CA LYS A 275 -0.05 -13.41 -3.80
C LYS A 275 0.58 -14.29 -4.88
N CYS A 276 1.53 -15.14 -4.52
CA CYS A 276 2.18 -16.08 -5.44
C CYS A 276 1.50 -17.46 -5.50
N SER A 277 0.55 -17.74 -4.60
CA SER A 277 -0.22 -18.97 -4.64
C SER A 277 -1.27 -18.89 -5.74
N ALA A 278 -1.26 -19.85 -6.67
CA ALA A 278 -2.29 -20.01 -7.70
C ALA A 278 -3.66 -20.48 -7.14
N ASP A 279 -3.78 -20.62 -5.82
CA ASP A 279 -5.00 -21.06 -5.16
C ASP A 279 -5.99 -19.89 -5.07
N GLY A 280 -6.77 -19.72 -6.14
CA GLY A 280 -8.00 -18.95 -6.14
C GLY A 280 -9.07 -19.65 -5.32
N ASP A 281 -9.09 -19.42 -4.00
CA ASP A 281 -10.28 -19.69 -3.20
C ASP A 281 -11.26 -18.50 -3.38
N VAL A 282 -12.18 -18.67 -4.33
CA VAL A 282 -13.41 -17.87 -4.52
C VAL A 282 -14.51 -18.37 -3.59
#